data_AF-A0A6L4X5E8-F1
#
_entry.id   AF-A0A6L4X5E8-F1
#
_cell.length_a   1.000
_cell.length_b   1.000
_cell.length_c   1.000
_cell.angle_alpha   90.00
_cell.angle_beta   90.00
_cell.angle_gamma   90.00
#
_symmetry.space_group_name_H-M   'P 1'
#
loop_
_entity.id
_entity.type
_entity.pdbx_description
1 polymer ?
#
loop_
_entity_poly.entity_id
_entity_poly.type
_entity_poly.pdbx_seq_one_letter_code
_entity_poly.pdbx_strand_id
1 'polypeptide(L)'
;MSPYPNGHDGRSRQGRTSVVVLVLVLLCGMLGIAMVPPGSTPDVWAHVYRVDAMLNGDVIARPVRATSDYHPDAAHNTGGWVDDDVVAFSLANDRHYVSGLVDAASITVHDGRRSEVPFDNTAVYPPIAYLPQLAAFAVGRLLRLDVAWRFYLAEAFQLAVYLTAVWIGLRVLAGESFVALVSTVGRAAVRVSGVA
;
A
#
# COMPACT_ATOMS: atom_id res chain seq x y z
N MET A 1 28.38 -38.40 32.69
CA MET A 1 27.60 -38.08 31.47
C MET A 1 26.94 -36.73 31.69
N SER A 2 27.41 -35.69 31.01
CA SER A 2 26.88 -34.33 31.12
C SER A 2 25.79 -34.13 30.06
N PRO A 3 24.56 -33.71 30.40
CA PRO A 3 23.53 -33.45 29.41
C PRO A 3 23.69 -32.04 28.83
N TYR A 4 24.04 -31.98 27.54
CA TYR A 4 23.91 -30.86 26.59
C TYR A 4 23.68 -29.42 27.13
N PRO A 5 24.67 -28.51 26.98
CA PRO A 5 24.49 -27.08 27.26
C PRO A 5 24.39 -26.25 25.95
N ASN A 6 23.43 -26.52 25.05
CA ASN A 6 23.42 -25.81 23.74
C ASN A 6 22.11 -25.06 23.39
N GLY A 7 21.17 -24.91 24.32
CA GLY A 7 19.87 -24.27 24.04
C GLY A 7 19.89 -22.73 23.89
N HIS A 8 20.88 -22.05 24.45
CA HIS A 8 20.90 -20.58 24.49
C HIS A 8 21.58 -19.92 23.26
N ASP A 9 22.51 -20.61 22.59
CA ASP A 9 23.26 -20.06 21.45
C ASP A 9 22.45 -19.99 20.14
N GLY A 10 21.49 -20.90 19.96
CA GLY A 10 20.65 -20.90 18.76
C GLY A 10 19.69 -19.70 18.68
N ARG A 11 19.14 -19.28 19.83
CA ARG A 11 18.14 -18.21 19.90
C ARG A 11 18.75 -16.81 19.70
N SER A 12 19.95 -16.59 20.23
CA SER A 12 20.69 -15.34 20.08
C SER A 12 21.21 -15.14 18.65
N ARG A 13 21.69 -16.21 18.00
CA ARG A 13 22.08 -16.18 16.57
C ARG A 13 20.87 -15.95 15.67
N GLN A 14 19.75 -16.63 15.91
CA GLN A 14 18.52 -16.44 15.14
C GLN A 14 17.99 -15.00 15.23
N GLY A 15 17.97 -14.41 16.43
CA GLY A 15 17.57 -13.01 16.62
C GLY A 15 18.44 -12.02 15.86
N ARG A 16 19.76 -12.24 15.82
CA ARG A 16 20.70 -11.42 15.03
C ARG A 16 20.43 -11.56 13.52
N THR A 17 20.17 -12.78 13.04
CA THR A 17 19.83 -13.03 11.64
C THR A 17 18.54 -12.30 11.24
N SER A 18 17.49 -12.34 12.06
CA SER A 18 16.23 -11.65 11.75
C SER A 18 16.40 -10.13 11.68
N VAL A 19 17.21 -9.54 12.57
CA VAL A 19 17.51 -8.10 12.52
C VAL A 19 18.27 -7.75 11.25
N VAL A 20 19.28 -8.53 10.85
CA VAL A 20 20.02 -8.30 9.61
C VAL A 20 19.09 -8.34 8.40
N VAL A 21 18.21 -9.35 8.31
CA VAL A 21 17.22 -9.45 7.22
C VAL A 21 16.31 -8.23 7.18
N LEU A 22 15.76 -7.81 8.32
CA LEU A 22 14.87 -6.64 8.38
C LEU A 22 15.58 -5.34 7.99
N VAL A 23 16.84 -5.16 8.41
CA VAL A 23 17.65 -4.00 8.02
C VAL A 23 17.89 -4.01 6.51
N LEU A 24 18.22 -5.16 5.92
CA LEU A 24 18.41 -5.28 4.48
C LEU A 24 17.13 -4.98 3.71
N VAL A 25 15.98 -5.52 4.15
CA VAL A 25 14.68 -5.23 3.54
C VAL A 25 14.34 -3.74 3.64
N LEU A 26 14.56 -3.11 4.80
CA LEU A 26 14.35 -1.68 4.98
C LEU A 26 15.23 -0.87 4.04
N LEU A 27 16.53 -1.17 3.95
CA LEU A 27 17.47 -0.45 3.10
C LEU A 27 17.10 -0.61 1.61
N CYS A 28 16.80 -1.83 1.16
CA CYS A 28 16.36 -2.08 -0.21
C CYS A 28 15.04 -1.37 -0.52
N GLY A 29 14.07 -1.41 0.40
CA GLY A 29 12.79 -0.74 0.27
C GLY A 29 12.96 0.78 0.17
N MET A 30 13.71 1.39 1.09
CA MET A 30 13.99 2.83 1.07
C MET A 30 14.74 3.25 -0.20
N LEU A 31 15.70 2.44 -0.67
CA LEU A 31 16.39 2.69 -1.93
C LEU A 31 15.41 2.61 -3.11
N GLY A 32 14.50 1.64 -3.11
CA GLY A 32 13.42 1.53 -4.08
C GLY A 32 12.56 2.80 -4.12
N ILE A 33 12.06 3.24 -2.97
CA ILE A 33 11.24 4.46 -2.85
C ILE A 33 11.99 5.70 -3.35
N ALA A 34 13.29 5.81 -3.05
CA ALA A 34 14.09 6.97 -3.42
C ALA A 34 14.51 6.98 -4.90
N MET A 35 14.76 5.81 -5.49
CA MET A 35 15.39 5.69 -6.82
C MET A 35 14.41 5.29 -7.92
N VAL A 36 13.30 4.61 -7.59
CA VAL A 36 12.28 4.23 -8.57
C VAL A 36 11.35 5.42 -8.78
N PRO A 37 11.29 5.97 -9.99
CA PRO A 37 10.41 7.10 -10.24
C PRO A 37 8.93 6.72 -10.12
N PRO A 38 8.04 7.66 -9.80
CA PRO A 38 6.60 7.44 -9.88
C PRO A 38 6.17 6.96 -11.27
N GLY A 39 5.16 6.10 -11.30
CA GLY A 39 4.65 5.49 -12.54
C GLY A 39 5.46 4.30 -13.06
N SER A 40 6.59 3.92 -12.44
CA SER A 40 7.44 2.81 -12.95
C SER A 40 7.00 1.41 -12.50
N THR A 41 6.16 1.31 -11.48
CA THR A 41 5.62 0.03 -11.01
C THR A 41 4.41 -0.36 -11.87
N PRO A 42 4.32 -1.61 -12.38
CA PRO A 42 3.13 -2.10 -13.09
C PRO A 42 1.86 -1.77 -12.31
N ASP A 43 0.76 -1.45 -13.00
CA ASP A 43 -0.59 -1.17 -12.45
C ASP A 43 -0.71 -0.10 -11.35
N VAL A 44 0.35 0.65 -11.05
CA VAL A 44 0.40 1.61 -9.94
C VAL A 44 -0.72 2.65 -9.98
N TRP A 45 -1.04 3.17 -11.16
CA TRP A 45 -2.06 4.21 -11.30
C TRP A 45 -3.46 3.69 -10.98
N ALA A 46 -3.79 2.46 -11.37
CA ALA A 46 -5.07 1.86 -11.01
C ALA A 46 -5.22 1.73 -9.48
N HIS A 47 -4.16 1.43 -8.74
CA HIS A 47 -4.20 1.39 -7.26
C HIS A 47 -4.29 2.79 -6.65
N VAL A 48 -3.53 3.76 -7.16
CA VAL A 48 -3.59 5.16 -6.70
C VAL A 48 -4.98 5.75 -6.91
N TYR A 49 -5.58 5.58 -8.09
CA TYR A 49 -6.93 6.03 -8.39
C TYR A 49 -7.95 5.40 -7.45
N ARG A 50 -7.82 4.09 -7.21
CA ARG A 50 -8.71 3.39 -6.31
C ARG A 50 -8.65 3.92 -4.88
N VAL A 51 -7.44 4.17 -4.36
CA VAL A 51 -7.27 4.73 -3.01
C VAL A 51 -7.89 6.11 -2.91
N ASP A 52 -7.63 6.97 -3.89
CA ASP A 52 -8.17 8.33 -3.91
C ASP A 52 -9.71 8.32 -4.01
N ALA A 53 -10.26 7.45 -4.85
CA ALA A 53 -11.69 7.27 -5.02
C ALA A 53 -12.39 6.75 -3.75
N MET A 54 -11.76 5.82 -3.01
CA MET A 54 -12.29 5.39 -1.72
C MET A 54 -12.40 6.54 -0.72
N LEU A 55 -11.42 7.44 -0.69
CA LEU A 55 -11.48 8.64 0.15
C LEU A 55 -12.52 9.66 -0.33
N ASN A 56 -12.95 9.56 -1.59
CA ASN A 56 -14.03 10.33 -2.17
C ASN A 56 -15.41 9.67 -1.99
N GLY A 57 -15.47 8.47 -1.39
CA GLY A 57 -16.70 7.74 -1.08
C GLY A 57 -16.97 6.54 -1.99
N ASP A 58 -16.16 6.33 -3.03
CA ASP A 58 -16.30 5.24 -3.99
C ASP A 58 -15.59 3.97 -3.49
N VAL A 59 -16.24 3.28 -2.56
CA VAL A 59 -15.74 2.01 -1.98
C VAL A 59 -16.20 0.79 -2.78
N ILE A 60 -17.33 0.90 -3.47
CA ILE A 60 -17.94 -0.16 -4.28
C ILE A 60 -17.75 0.18 -5.76
N ALA A 61 -17.48 -0.86 -6.57
CA ALA A 61 -17.39 -0.73 -8.02
C ALA A 61 -18.65 -0.08 -8.60
N ARG A 62 -18.45 0.92 -9.46
CA ARG A 62 -19.50 1.58 -10.24
C ARG A 62 -19.02 1.75 -11.69
N PRO A 63 -19.94 1.77 -12.66
CA PRO A 63 -19.57 2.02 -14.06
C PRO A 63 -19.03 3.44 -14.23
N VAL A 64 -18.06 3.59 -15.13
CA VAL A 64 -17.49 4.88 -15.57
C VAL A 64 -17.33 4.89 -17.09
N ARG A 65 -17.27 6.07 -17.69
CA ARG A 65 -17.20 6.23 -19.17
C ARG A 65 -15.81 6.57 -19.71
N ALA A 66 -14.85 6.83 -18.84
CA ALA A 66 -13.47 7.07 -19.23
C ALA A 66 -12.75 5.74 -19.50
N THR A 67 -11.70 5.79 -20.31
CA THR A 67 -10.87 4.65 -20.72
C THR A 67 -9.47 4.73 -20.14
N SER A 68 -8.79 3.59 -20.10
CA SER A 68 -7.36 3.49 -19.82
C SER A 68 -6.67 2.73 -20.94
N ASP A 69 -5.35 2.81 -20.97
CA ASP A 69 -4.50 1.97 -21.82
C ASP A 69 -4.78 0.46 -21.69
N TYR A 70 -5.21 0.01 -20.52
CA TYR A 70 -5.54 -1.38 -20.21
C TYR A 70 -7.01 -1.72 -20.49
N HIS A 71 -7.90 -0.73 -20.40
CA HIS A 71 -9.35 -0.87 -20.61
C HIS A 71 -9.87 0.18 -21.61
N PRO A 72 -9.66 -0.04 -22.92
CA PRO A 72 -10.02 0.92 -23.97
C PRO A 72 -11.52 0.93 -24.31
N ASP A 73 -12.30 -0.05 -23.86
CA ASP A 73 -13.74 -0.12 -24.11
C ASP A 73 -14.54 0.51 -22.96
N ALA A 74 -14.90 1.79 -23.12
CA ALA A 74 -15.65 2.57 -22.14
C ALA A 74 -16.98 1.93 -21.70
N ALA A 75 -17.59 1.04 -22.49
CA ALA A 75 -18.90 0.48 -22.18
C ALA A 75 -18.89 -0.46 -20.95
N HIS A 76 -17.72 -1.02 -20.62
CA HIS A 76 -17.57 -2.05 -19.59
C HIS A 76 -16.67 -1.62 -18.43
N ASN A 77 -16.21 -0.37 -18.43
CA ASN A 77 -15.26 0.11 -17.44
C ASN A 77 -15.91 0.39 -16.10
N THR A 78 -15.18 0.05 -15.04
CA THR A 78 -15.54 0.36 -13.66
C THR A 78 -14.48 1.24 -13.02
N GLY A 79 -14.89 2.05 -12.05
CA GLY A 79 -13.99 3.01 -11.43
C GLY A 79 -14.69 3.90 -10.43
N GLY A 80 -14.30 5.18 -10.41
CA GLY A 80 -14.78 6.14 -9.42
C GLY A 80 -14.29 7.56 -9.63
N TRP A 81 -14.63 8.43 -8.68
CA TRP A 81 -14.28 9.84 -8.63
C TRP A 81 -12.87 10.02 -8.08
N VAL A 82 -11.95 10.48 -8.91
CA VAL A 82 -10.56 10.76 -8.54
C VAL A 82 -10.35 12.26 -8.56
N ASP A 83 -9.64 12.80 -7.57
CA ASP A 83 -9.28 14.22 -7.54
C ASP A 83 -8.41 14.58 -8.76
N ASP A 84 -8.68 15.73 -9.39
CA ASP A 84 -8.03 16.13 -10.64
C ASP A 84 -6.51 16.34 -10.47
N ASP A 85 -6.04 16.64 -9.26
CA ASP A 85 -4.62 16.73 -8.96
C ASP A 85 -3.93 15.36 -9.01
N VAL A 86 -4.62 14.29 -8.61
CA VAL A 86 -4.14 12.91 -8.73
C VAL A 86 -4.07 12.48 -10.18
N VAL A 87 -5.07 12.85 -10.99
CA VAL A 87 -5.05 12.62 -12.45
C VAL A 87 -3.92 13.41 -13.12
N ALA A 88 -3.72 14.67 -12.75
CA ALA A 88 -2.62 15.47 -13.29
C ALA A 88 -1.25 14.89 -12.91
N PHE A 89 -1.09 14.44 -11.66
CA PHE A 89 0.15 13.82 -11.18
C PHE A 89 0.45 12.51 -11.91
N SER A 90 -0.57 11.68 -12.19
CA SER A 90 -0.38 10.42 -12.91
C SER A 90 0.04 10.63 -14.35
N LEU A 91 -0.63 11.54 -15.08
CA LEU A 91 -0.30 11.89 -16.45
C LEU A 91 1.10 12.53 -16.56
N ALA A 92 1.49 13.35 -15.59
CA ALA A 92 2.84 13.94 -15.53
C ALA A 92 3.94 12.90 -15.27
N ASN A 93 3.58 11.73 -14.75
CA ASN A 93 4.49 10.62 -14.47
C ASN A 93 4.15 9.39 -15.33
N ASP A 94 3.62 9.60 -16.54
CA ASP A 94 3.40 8.53 -17.50
C ASP A 94 4.73 7.84 -17.83
N ARG A 95 4.75 6.54 -17.58
CA ARG A 95 5.78 5.63 -18.05
C ARG A 95 5.07 4.76 -19.06
N HIS A 96 5.13 5.10 -20.34
CA HIS A 96 4.42 4.42 -21.44
C HIS A 96 4.56 2.87 -21.52
N TYR A 97 5.44 2.28 -20.70
CA TYR A 97 5.63 0.84 -20.53
C TYR A 97 4.83 0.24 -19.34
N VAL A 98 4.07 1.04 -18.60
CA VAL A 98 3.25 0.67 -17.45
C VAL A 98 1.79 0.90 -17.77
N SER A 99 0.97 -0.14 -17.55
CA SER A 99 -0.46 -0.11 -17.80
C SER A 99 -1.27 0.41 -16.60
N GLY A 100 -2.51 0.81 -16.85
CA GLY A 100 -3.48 1.31 -15.87
C GLY A 100 -3.60 2.83 -15.83
N LEU A 101 -2.98 3.55 -16.77
CA LEU A 101 -3.09 5.00 -16.86
C LEU A 101 -4.35 5.40 -17.63
N VAL A 102 -5.05 6.42 -17.12
CA VAL A 102 -6.26 6.95 -17.76
C VAL A 102 -5.91 7.67 -19.06
N ASP A 103 -6.73 7.47 -20.09
CA ASP A 103 -6.70 8.30 -21.28
C ASP A 103 -7.38 9.63 -20.97
N ALA A 104 -6.60 10.69 -20.84
CA ALA A 104 -7.10 12.03 -20.53
C ALA A 104 -8.15 12.53 -21.53
N ALA A 105 -8.06 12.12 -22.81
CA ALA A 105 -9.02 12.54 -23.84
C ALA A 105 -10.38 11.85 -23.70
N SER A 106 -10.44 10.73 -22.98
CA SER A 106 -11.67 9.97 -22.73
C SER A 106 -12.50 10.50 -21.56
N ILE A 107 -11.91 11.37 -20.72
CA ILE A 107 -12.58 11.92 -19.54
C ILE A 107 -13.67 12.91 -19.98
N THR A 108 -14.92 12.46 -19.89
CA THR A 108 -16.10 13.25 -20.29
C THR A 108 -16.98 13.67 -19.10
N VAL A 109 -16.74 13.09 -17.93
CA VAL A 109 -17.51 13.35 -16.70
C VAL A 109 -16.56 13.88 -15.63
N HIS A 110 -16.75 15.16 -15.27
CA HIS A 110 -15.97 15.86 -14.26
C HIS A 110 -16.83 16.92 -13.55
N ASP A 111 -16.50 17.26 -12.30
CA ASP A 111 -17.23 18.26 -11.49
C ASP A 111 -16.44 19.57 -11.26
N GLY A 112 -15.27 19.68 -11.89
CA GLY A 112 -14.34 20.81 -11.76
C GLY A 112 -13.34 20.67 -10.61
N ARG A 113 -13.42 19.58 -9.84
CA ARG A 113 -12.42 19.19 -8.83
C ARG A 113 -12.00 17.73 -8.96
N ARG A 114 -12.86 16.92 -9.57
CA ARG A 114 -12.75 15.48 -9.71
C ARG A 114 -13.22 15.05 -11.08
N SER A 115 -12.67 13.93 -11.51
CA SER A 115 -12.98 13.28 -12.77
C SER A 115 -13.36 11.81 -12.54
N GLU A 116 -14.27 11.29 -13.36
CA GLU A 116 -14.51 9.84 -13.39
C GLU A 116 -13.36 9.16 -14.13
N VAL A 117 -12.72 8.21 -13.45
CA VAL A 117 -11.51 7.52 -13.93
C VAL A 117 -11.71 6.00 -13.83
N PRO A 118 -11.29 5.21 -14.83
CA PRO A 118 -11.41 3.76 -14.79
C PRO A 118 -10.27 3.12 -13.99
N PHE A 119 -10.65 2.15 -13.15
CA PHE A 119 -9.75 1.27 -12.41
C PHE A 119 -10.51 0.00 -12.04
N ASP A 120 -10.43 -1.03 -12.89
CA ASP A 120 -11.24 -2.25 -12.74
C ASP A 120 -10.82 -3.14 -11.56
N ASN A 121 -9.67 -2.84 -10.93
CA ASN A 121 -9.27 -3.47 -9.67
C ASN A 121 -10.38 -3.34 -8.61
N THR A 122 -11.24 -2.30 -8.67
CA THR A 122 -12.37 -2.08 -7.77
C THR A 122 -13.35 -3.26 -7.69
N ALA A 123 -13.52 -4.00 -8.78
CA ALA A 123 -14.41 -5.16 -8.85
C ALA A 123 -13.78 -6.45 -8.27
N VAL A 124 -12.45 -6.51 -8.19
CA VAL A 124 -11.71 -7.75 -7.93
C VAL A 124 -11.21 -7.86 -6.49
N TYR A 125 -10.66 -6.78 -5.94
CA TYR A 125 -10.05 -6.81 -4.60
C TYR A 125 -10.97 -6.17 -3.54
N PRO A 126 -10.97 -6.66 -2.29
CA PRO A 126 -11.72 -6.01 -1.22
C PRO A 126 -11.01 -4.71 -0.74
N PRO A 127 -11.75 -3.72 -0.22
CA PRO A 127 -11.16 -2.46 0.26
C PRO A 127 -10.08 -2.63 1.35
N ILE A 128 -10.16 -3.71 2.13
CA ILE A 128 -9.19 -4.00 3.19
C ILE A 128 -7.75 -4.17 2.66
N ALA A 129 -7.59 -4.58 1.40
CA ALA A 129 -6.27 -4.72 0.77
C ALA A 129 -5.55 -3.36 0.63
N TYR A 130 -6.29 -2.25 0.67
CA TYR A 130 -5.78 -0.90 0.45
C TYR A 130 -5.53 -0.13 1.74
N LEU A 131 -5.83 -0.70 2.92
CA LEU A 131 -5.71 0.02 4.20
C LEU A 131 -4.38 0.76 4.41
N PRO A 132 -3.20 0.21 4.04
CA PRO A 132 -1.93 0.92 4.22
C PRO A 132 -1.87 2.19 3.37
N GLN A 133 -2.21 2.10 2.09
CA GLN A 133 -2.21 3.24 1.16
C GLN A 133 -3.33 4.24 1.50
N LEU A 134 -4.51 3.74 1.88
CA LEU A 134 -5.66 4.55 2.30
C LEU A 134 -5.33 5.39 3.54
N ALA A 135 -4.68 4.78 4.54
CA ALA A 135 -4.22 5.50 5.72
C ALA A 135 -3.19 6.58 5.36
N ALA A 136 -2.25 6.29 4.47
CA ALA A 136 -1.27 7.27 4.00
C ALA A 136 -1.91 8.45 3.27
N PHE A 137 -2.81 8.20 2.31
CA PHE A 137 -3.51 9.27 1.59
C PHE A 137 -4.42 10.07 2.52
N ALA A 138 -5.10 9.43 3.48
CA ALA A 138 -5.91 10.11 4.48
C ALA A 138 -5.06 11.05 5.36
N VAL A 139 -3.91 10.57 5.86
CA VAL A 139 -2.95 11.39 6.61
C VAL A 139 -2.43 12.53 5.74
N GLY A 140 -2.08 12.27 4.48
CA GLY A 140 -1.60 13.30 3.56
C GLY A 140 -2.66 14.37 3.27
N ARG A 141 -3.92 14.00 3.07
CA ARG A 141 -5.05 14.96 2.94
C ARG A 141 -5.24 15.78 4.22
N LEU A 142 -5.16 15.15 5.40
CA LEU A 142 -5.26 15.84 6.70
C LEU A 142 -4.13 16.87 6.88
N LEU A 143 -2.92 16.54 6.46
CA LEU A 143 -1.74 17.40 6.49
C LEU A 143 -1.65 18.37 5.29
N ARG A 144 -2.62 18.34 4.36
CA ARG A 144 -2.67 19.14 3.14
C ARG A 144 -1.42 19.02 2.27
N LEU A 145 -0.87 17.80 2.19
CA LEU A 145 0.27 17.49 1.33
C LEU A 145 -0.18 17.43 -0.13
N ASP A 146 0.72 17.81 -1.05
CA ASP A 146 0.51 17.56 -2.47
C ASP A 146 0.47 16.06 -2.80
N VAL A 147 0.09 15.73 -4.04
CA VAL A 147 -0.05 14.33 -4.47
C VAL A 147 1.28 13.58 -4.44
N ALA A 148 2.39 14.25 -4.75
CA ALA A 148 3.69 13.60 -4.76
C ALA A 148 4.06 13.10 -3.36
N TRP A 149 3.89 13.93 -2.33
CA TRP A 149 4.11 13.53 -0.95
C TRP A 149 3.11 12.50 -0.46
N ARG A 150 1.84 12.57 -0.89
CA ARG A 150 0.85 11.50 -0.61
C ARG A 150 1.29 10.16 -1.18
N PHE A 151 1.80 10.15 -2.41
CA PHE A 151 2.33 8.97 -3.08
C PHE A 151 3.51 8.36 -2.30
N TYR A 152 4.52 9.16 -1.98
CA TYR A 152 5.68 8.68 -1.21
C TYR A 152 5.32 8.24 0.22
N LEU A 153 4.33 8.87 0.85
CA LEU A 153 3.82 8.44 2.14
C LEU A 153 3.14 7.07 2.03
N ALA A 154 2.41 6.81 0.94
CA ALA A 154 1.81 5.50 0.68
C ALA A 154 2.84 4.41 0.46
N GLU A 155 3.92 4.70 -0.27
CA GLU A 155 5.07 3.79 -0.40
C GLU A 155 5.72 3.48 0.95
N ALA A 156 5.91 4.49 1.81
CA ALA A 156 6.47 4.31 3.15
C ALA A 156 5.56 3.44 4.05
N PHE A 157 4.24 3.65 3.98
CA PHE A 157 3.27 2.84 4.74
C PHE A 157 3.25 1.39 4.25
N GLN A 158 3.33 1.17 2.94
CA GLN A 158 3.43 -0.17 2.37
C GLN A 158 4.71 -0.88 2.81
N LEU A 159 5.86 -0.18 2.80
CA LEU A 159 7.13 -0.73 3.30
C LEU A 159 7.05 -1.10 4.78
N ALA A 160 6.40 -0.28 5.62
CA ALA A 160 6.20 -0.59 7.04
C ALA A 160 5.36 -1.85 7.25
N VAL A 161 4.29 -2.02 6.46
CA VAL A 161 3.46 -3.24 6.49
C VAL A 161 4.24 -4.44 5.99
N TYR A 162 5.02 -4.29 4.92
CA TYR A 162 5.88 -5.35 4.39
C TYR A 162 6.93 -5.80 5.42
N LEU A 163 7.61 -4.85 6.08
CA LEU A 163 8.55 -5.15 7.17
C LEU A 163 7.88 -5.89 8.33
N THR A 164 6.66 -5.50 8.67
CA THR A 164 5.86 -6.19 9.71
C THR A 164 5.55 -7.62 9.27
N ALA A 165 5.13 -7.84 8.03
CA ALA A 165 4.85 -9.17 7.48
C ALA A 165 6.10 -10.05 7.45
N VAL A 166 7.26 -9.51 7.02
CA VAL A 166 8.55 -10.21 7.05
C VAL A 166 8.93 -10.58 8.48
N TRP A 167 8.80 -9.66 9.44
CA TRP A 167 9.09 -9.94 10.84
C TRP A 167 8.20 -11.06 11.39
N ILE A 168 6.89 -11.01 11.13
CA ILE A 168 5.95 -12.07 11.52
C ILE A 168 6.36 -13.41 10.88
N GLY A 169 6.65 -13.42 9.58
CA GLY A 169 7.08 -14.62 8.86
C GLY A 169 8.34 -15.25 9.45
N LEU A 170 9.33 -14.43 9.78
CA LEU A 170 10.57 -14.89 10.44
C LEU A 170 10.31 -15.48 11.83
N ARG A 171 9.38 -14.91 12.61
CA ARG A 171 8.99 -15.45 13.93
C ARG A 171 8.30 -16.80 13.81
N VAL A 172 7.38 -16.92 12.85
CA VAL A 172 6.66 -18.17 12.57
C VAL A 172 7.64 -19.26 12.12
N LEU A 173 8.56 -18.95 11.20
CA LEU A 173 9.60 -19.88 10.74
C LEU A 173 10.56 -20.30 11.87
N ALA A 174 10.82 -19.42 12.83
CA ALA A 174 11.65 -19.72 14.00
C ALA A 174 10.96 -20.64 15.03
N GLY A 175 9.73 -21.11 14.77
CA GLY A 175 8.98 -21.97 15.68
C GLY A 175 8.39 -21.23 16.89
N GLU A 176 8.44 -19.90 16.91
CA GLU A 176 7.71 -19.11 17.88
C GLU A 176 6.25 -19.10 17.46
N SER A 177 5.45 -19.96 18.09
CA SER A 177 4.06 -20.21 17.72
C SER A 177 3.28 -18.91 17.60
N PHE A 178 2.42 -18.80 16.59
CA PHE A 178 1.50 -17.68 16.34
C PHE A 178 0.74 -17.20 17.60
N VAL A 179 0.51 -18.10 18.57
CA VAL A 179 -0.06 -17.82 19.91
C VAL A 179 0.77 -16.82 20.73
N ALA A 180 2.10 -16.85 20.64
CA ALA A 180 2.98 -15.89 21.33
C ALA A 180 2.86 -14.48 20.74
N LEU A 181 2.68 -14.38 19.41
CA LEU A 181 2.48 -13.11 18.69
C LEU A 181 1.19 -12.41 19.14
N VAL A 182 0.08 -13.16 19.19
CA VAL A 182 -1.22 -12.67 19.69
C VAL A 182 -1.15 -12.28 21.17
N SER A 183 -0.42 -13.05 21.99
CA SER A 183 -0.24 -12.74 23.41
C SER A 183 0.58 -11.47 23.69
N THR A 184 1.41 -11.04 22.74
CA THR A 184 2.27 -9.84 22.89
C THR A 184 1.49 -8.59 22.51
N VAL A 185 0.67 -8.67 21.45
CA VAL A 185 -0.29 -7.62 21.08
C VAL A 185 -1.36 -7.46 22.17
N GLY A 186 -1.89 -8.57 22.71
CA GLY A 186 -2.84 -8.55 23.83
C GLY A 186 -2.25 -7.94 25.11
N ARG A 187 -0.98 -8.19 25.43
CA ARG A 187 -0.31 -7.59 26.59
C ARG A 187 -0.01 -6.11 26.42
N ALA A 188 0.26 -5.64 25.20
CA ALA A 188 0.40 -4.21 24.91
C ALA A 188 -0.94 -3.46 25.07
N ALA A 189 -2.05 -4.06 24.60
CA ALA A 189 -3.39 -3.48 24.76
C ALA A 189 -3.81 -3.39 26.23
N VAL A 190 -3.59 -4.45 27.03
CA VAL A 190 -3.90 -4.46 28.47
C VAL A 190 -3.09 -3.43 29.27
N ARG A 191 -1.85 -3.14 28.83
CA ARG A 191 -0.97 -2.16 29.51
C ARG A 191 -1.36 -0.71 29.24
N VAL A 192 -2.05 -0.42 28.13
CA VAL A 192 -2.58 0.92 27.80
C VAL A 192 -3.89 1.18 28.54
N SER A 193 -4.69 0.15 28.82
CA SER A 193 -5.94 0.25 29.60
C SER A 193 -5.76 0.13 31.13
N GLY A 194 -4.52 0.02 31.63
CA GLY A 194 -4.19 -0.18 33.04
C GLY A 194 -3.74 1.08 33.80
N VAL A 195 -3.99 2.27 33.26
CA VAL A 195 -3.86 3.53 33.99
C VAL A 195 -5.26 4.10 34.20
N ALA A 196 -5.92 3.60 35.25
CA ALA A 196 -7.08 4.20 35.89
C ALA A 196 -7.02 3.83 37.38
#